data_AF-A0A4Z0L6R6-F1
#
_entry.id   AF-A0A4Z0L6R6-F1
#
_cell.length_a   1.000
_cell.length_b   1.000
_cell.length_c   1.000
_cell.angle_alpha   90.00
_cell.angle_beta   90.00
_cell.angle_gamma   90.00
#
_symmetry.space_group_name_H-M   'P 1'
#
loop_
_entity.id
_entity.type
_entity.pdbx_description
1 polymer ?
#
loop_
_entity_poly.entity_id
_entity_poly.type
_entity_poly.pdbx_seq_one_letter_code
_entity_poly.pdbx_strand_id
1 'polypeptide(L)'
;MKTNINTPKRNSFPLLIVFLFIISLTSCKTSKLDNNNSIAAKVNYIPYYQKVYEADSLFLTENYERSYTILDSLFKIYEPLQLENVNEYSTYITCSALTGHMDNFKEKIKKGYLKFGGIGFNHPKNDSIYEIVYANNPFTKEEKQQLRQAYLSQFDSVLRKTILKMSIDDQEVRRYPLDTNKMKTVDSRHKKMIVDIFKKYGYPNYQVIGKMGTFGDKPVQFMILMMHQEYNFKKRYLKDLYKLMIHGKLSPEEYAIIVDRTYLEKNKSVYGMIQQKQVKYPENMNKLRKEIGLNAFRYEQWKDRILFPEFYKKKKL
;
A
#
# COMPACT_ATOMS: atom_id res chain seq x y z
N MET A 1 -5.16 -92.42 -18.42
CA MET A 1 -4.20 -92.84 -17.37
C MET A 1 -3.92 -91.59 -16.53
N LYS A 2 -4.48 -91.39 -15.32
CA LYS A 2 -4.11 -92.00 -14.01
C LYS A 2 -2.59 -91.89 -13.78
N THR A 3 -2.00 -91.22 -12.78
CA THR A 3 -2.33 -90.75 -11.41
C THR A 3 -1.27 -89.69 -11.00
N ASN A 4 -1.51 -88.58 -10.26
CA ASN A 4 -1.68 -88.42 -8.78
C ASN A 4 -0.58 -89.14 -7.95
N ILE A 5 0.11 -88.64 -6.89
CA ILE A 5 0.02 -87.55 -5.89
C ILE A 5 1.39 -87.50 -5.15
N ASN A 6 1.86 -86.34 -4.66
CA ASN A 6 2.25 -86.15 -3.24
C ASN A 6 2.81 -84.75 -2.95
N THR A 7 2.07 -84.00 -2.13
CA THR A 7 2.61 -82.98 -1.20
C THR A 7 2.78 -83.62 0.18
N PRO A 8 3.60 -83.02 1.07
CA PRO A 8 3.00 -82.62 2.33
C PRO A 8 3.50 -81.28 2.92
N LYS A 9 2.51 -80.53 3.41
CA LYS A 9 2.35 -79.85 4.71
C LYS A 9 3.35 -78.80 5.23
N ARG A 10 2.76 -77.59 5.33
CA ARG A 10 2.92 -76.50 6.32
C ARG A 10 3.23 -76.94 7.76
N ASN A 11 3.96 -76.08 8.46
CA ASN A 11 3.75 -75.48 9.80
C ASN A 11 5.02 -74.65 10.10
N SER A 12 5.10 -73.51 10.79
CA SER A 12 4.19 -72.58 11.45
C SER A 12 5.10 -71.42 11.96
N PHE A 13 4.60 -70.18 11.95
CA PHE A 13 5.19 -68.94 12.52
C PHE A 13 5.76 -69.10 13.96
N PRO A 14 6.73 -68.27 14.43
CA PRO A 14 6.56 -66.81 14.66
C PRO A 14 7.72 -65.94 14.12
N LEU A 15 7.41 -64.79 13.50
CA LEU A 15 7.35 -63.47 14.16
C LEU A 15 8.73 -62.95 14.62
N LEU A 16 9.47 -62.32 13.70
CA LEU A 16 10.33 -61.19 14.05
C LEU A 16 10.37 -60.21 12.87
N ILE A 17 9.32 -59.40 12.78
CA ILE A 17 9.28 -58.22 11.93
C ILE A 17 10.22 -57.20 12.56
N VAL A 18 11.46 -57.10 12.08
CA VAL A 18 12.32 -55.94 12.37
C VAL A 18 12.03 -54.89 11.31
N PHE A 19 10.97 -54.13 11.58
CA PHE A 19 10.64 -52.89 10.91
C PHE A 19 11.69 -51.84 11.34
N LEU A 20 12.79 -51.72 10.60
CA LEU A 20 13.70 -50.57 10.75
C LEU A 20 13.22 -49.44 9.83
N PHE A 21 12.05 -48.91 10.18
CA PHE A 21 11.64 -47.58 9.75
C PHE A 21 12.56 -46.57 10.46
N ILE A 22 13.66 -46.21 9.80
CA ILE A 22 14.34 -44.96 10.11
C ILE A 22 13.50 -43.84 9.49
N ILE A 23 12.36 -43.55 10.12
CA ILE A 23 11.77 -42.22 10.03
C ILE A 23 12.72 -41.36 10.85
N SER A 24 13.58 -40.62 10.16
CA SER A 24 14.20 -39.45 10.74
C SER A 24 13.08 -38.49 11.13
N LEU A 25 12.55 -38.66 12.35
CA LEU A 25 11.79 -37.65 13.06
C LEU A 25 12.77 -36.51 13.35
N THR A 26 13.04 -35.68 12.35
CA THR A 26 13.39 -34.30 12.61
C THR A 26 12.16 -33.71 13.30
N SER A 27 12.19 -33.81 14.63
CA SER A 27 11.35 -33.02 15.53
C SER A 27 11.67 -31.55 15.25
N CYS A 28 10.99 -30.99 14.24
CA CYS A 28 10.69 -29.59 14.25
C CYS A 28 9.90 -29.37 15.54
N LYS A 29 10.59 -28.95 16.60
CA LYS A 29 9.94 -28.26 17.70
C LYS A 29 9.16 -27.12 17.05
N THR A 30 7.86 -27.32 16.88
CA THR A 30 6.92 -26.24 16.64
C THR A 30 7.07 -25.32 17.83
N SER A 31 7.87 -24.27 17.67
CA SER A 31 7.84 -23.16 18.59
C SER A 31 6.39 -22.69 18.62
N LYS A 32 5.73 -22.87 19.76
CA LYS A 32 4.49 -22.18 20.06
C LYS A 32 4.73 -20.72 19.72
N LEU A 33 4.09 -20.28 18.65
CA LEU A 33 4.06 -18.90 18.22
C LEU A 33 3.38 -18.14 19.36
N ASP A 34 4.18 -17.39 20.10
CA ASP A 34 3.66 -16.38 21.01
C ASP A 34 2.80 -15.43 20.18
N ASN A 35 1.49 -15.53 20.43
CA ASN A 35 0.50 -14.61 19.93
C ASN A 35 0.88 -13.19 20.34
N ASN A 36 0.92 -12.31 19.34
CA ASN A 36 0.79 -10.85 19.40
C ASN A 36 2.02 -9.95 19.20
N ASN A 37 3.24 -10.39 18.81
CA ASN A 37 4.24 -9.38 18.37
C ASN A 37 5.45 -9.83 17.50
N SER A 38 5.55 -11.06 16.98
CA SER A 38 6.79 -11.54 16.34
C SER A 38 6.75 -11.88 14.83
N ILE A 39 5.57 -11.96 14.18
CA ILE A 39 5.48 -12.10 12.70
C ILE A 39 5.47 -10.72 11.99
N ALA A 40 5.24 -9.63 12.72
CA ALA A 40 5.45 -8.26 12.23
C ALA A 40 6.94 -7.88 12.09
N ALA A 41 7.85 -8.87 12.14
CA ALA A 41 9.25 -8.71 11.83
C ALA A 41 9.47 -8.65 10.29
N LYS A 42 9.76 -7.44 9.79
CA LYS A 42 10.60 -7.17 8.59
C LYS A 42 10.14 -7.69 7.22
N VAL A 43 8.85 -7.75 6.92
CA VAL A 43 8.42 -7.96 5.52
C VAL A 43 8.78 -6.73 4.68
N ASN A 44 9.57 -6.90 3.63
CA ASN A 44 9.95 -5.83 2.70
C ASN A 44 8.83 -5.60 1.66
N TYR A 45 8.24 -4.41 1.65
CA TYR A 45 7.14 -4.00 0.77
C TYR A 45 7.59 -3.51 -0.61
N ILE A 46 8.89 -3.36 -0.90
CA ILE A 46 9.35 -2.94 -2.24
C ILE A 46 8.80 -3.86 -3.36
N PRO A 47 8.87 -5.20 -3.25
CA PRO A 47 8.27 -6.09 -4.25
C PRO A 47 6.74 -5.97 -4.33
N TYR A 48 6.09 -5.71 -3.19
CA TYR A 48 4.65 -5.51 -3.12
C TYR A 48 4.21 -4.32 -3.98
N TYR A 49 4.86 -3.15 -3.81
CA TYR A 49 4.50 -1.96 -4.57
C TYR A 49 4.60 -2.17 -6.09
N GLN A 50 5.67 -2.83 -6.55
CA GLN A 50 5.86 -3.13 -7.97
C GLN A 50 4.75 -4.00 -8.54
N LYS A 51 4.35 -5.03 -7.79
CA LYS A 51 3.25 -5.92 -8.20
C LYS A 51 1.88 -5.26 -8.13
N VAL A 52 1.69 -4.32 -7.21
CA VAL A 52 0.48 -3.49 -7.17
C VAL A 52 0.35 -2.63 -8.43
N TYR A 53 1.41 -1.97 -8.90
CA TYR A 53 1.38 -1.21 -10.15
C TYR A 53 1.18 -2.10 -11.40
N GLU A 54 1.72 -3.32 -11.40
CA GLU A 54 1.46 -4.32 -12.45
C GLU A 54 -0.03 -4.69 -12.50
N ALA A 55 -0.64 -4.98 -11.34
CA ALA A 55 -2.05 -5.32 -11.25
C ALA A 55 -2.97 -4.14 -11.62
N ASP A 56 -2.62 -2.92 -11.22
CA ASP A 56 -3.34 -1.70 -11.62
C ASP A 56 -3.29 -1.48 -13.13
N SER A 57 -2.14 -1.72 -13.76
CA SER A 57 -2.01 -1.64 -15.21
C SER A 57 -2.95 -2.62 -15.91
N LEU A 58 -2.97 -3.87 -15.44
CA LEU A 58 -3.81 -4.93 -15.99
C LEU A 58 -5.30 -4.61 -15.81
N PHE A 59 -5.68 -4.08 -14.64
CA PHE A 59 -7.04 -3.62 -14.36
C PHE A 59 -7.47 -2.55 -15.36
N LEU A 60 -6.66 -1.51 -15.54
CA LEU A 60 -6.92 -0.41 -16.49
C LEU A 60 -6.99 -0.88 -17.95
N THR A 61 -6.35 -1.99 -18.29
CA THR A 61 -6.40 -2.63 -19.62
C THR A 61 -7.39 -3.80 -19.69
N GLU A 62 -8.30 -3.90 -18.73
CA GLU A 62 -9.40 -4.87 -18.68
C GLU A 62 -8.97 -6.35 -18.57
N ASN A 63 -7.71 -6.61 -18.18
CA ASN A 63 -7.24 -7.95 -17.84
C ASN A 63 -7.52 -8.25 -16.37
N TYR A 64 -8.80 -8.31 -16.02
CA TYR A 64 -9.28 -8.43 -14.65
C TYR A 64 -8.82 -9.71 -13.97
N GLU A 65 -8.80 -10.84 -14.70
CA GLU A 65 -8.41 -12.15 -14.14
C GLU A 65 -6.93 -12.16 -13.71
N ARG A 66 -6.06 -11.58 -14.54
CA ARG A 66 -4.64 -11.48 -14.20
C ARG A 66 -4.40 -10.49 -13.06
N SER A 67 -5.11 -9.35 -13.07
CA SER A 67 -5.07 -8.38 -11.98
C SER A 67 -5.49 -9.02 -10.65
N TYR A 68 -6.62 -9.73 -10.63
CA TYR A 68 -7.10 -10.50 -9.48
C TYR A 68 -6.05 -11.50 -9.00
N THR A 69 -5.51 -12.33 -9.89
CA THR A 69 -4.54 -13.38 -9.53
C THR A 69 -3.30 -12.81 -8.85
N ILE A 70 -2.78 -11.68 -9.35
CA ILE A 70 -1.62 -11.00 -8.75
C ILE A 70 -1.97 -10.49 -7.36
N LEU A 71 -3.08 -9.76 -7.22
CA LEU A 71 -3.51 -9.18 -5.95
C LEU A 71 -3.85 -10.24 -4.90
N ASP A 72 -4.53 -11.32 -5.30
CA ASP A 72 -4.85 -12.46 -4.45
C ASP A 72 -3.58 -13.11 -3.89
N SER A 73 -2.58 -13.33 -4.76
CA SER A 73 -1.28 -13.88 -4.36
C SER A 73 -0.52 -12.94 -3.42
N LEU A 74 -0.57 -11.62 -3.67
CA LEU A 74 0.05 -10.64 -2.80
C LEU A 74 -0.60 -10.61 -1.43
N PHE A 75 -1.92 -10.62 -1.35
CA PHE A 75 -2.64 -10.45 -0.07
C PHE A 75 -2.62 -11.69 0.82
N LYS A 76 -2.10 -12.82 0.33
CA LYS A 76 -1.71 -13.98 1.15
C LYS A 76 -0.41 -13.76 1.92
N ILE A 77 0.42 -12.81 1.49
CA ILE A 77 1.76 -12.53 2.05
C ILE A 77 1.79 -11.18 2.76
N TYR A 78 1.14 -10.17 2.18
CA TYR A 78 1.18 -8.78 2.60
C TYR A 78 -0.18 -8.30 3.09
N GLU A 79 -0.18 -7.45 4.12
CA GLU A 79 -1.39 -6.70 4.45
C GLU A 79 -1.57 -5.59 3.40
N PRO A 80 -2.74 -5.49 2.74
CA PRO A 80 -2.98 -4.43 1.76
C PRO A 80 -2.85 -3.04 2.38
N LEU A 81 -2.29 -2.10 1.62
CA LEU A 81 -2.02 -0.75 2.10
C LEU A 81 -3.08 0.27 1.66
N GLN A 82 -3.78 -0.01 0.55
CA GLN A 82 -4.60 0.92 -0.22
C GLN A 82 -3.83 2.20 -0.58
N LEU A 83 -2.82 2.04 -1.45
CA LEU A 83 -2.04 3.15 -2.00
C LEU A 83 -2.96 4.20 -2.62
N GLU A 84 -2.61 5.46 -2.39
CA GLU A 84 -3.30 6.59 -2.99
C GLU A 84 -3.25 6.48 -4.53
N ASN A 85 -4.33 6.86 -5.20
CA ASN A 85 -4.53 6.77 -6.65
C ASN A 85 -4.55 5.36 -7.27
N VAL A 86 -4.03 4.32 -6.61
CA VAL A 86 -4.06 2.94 -7.10
C VAL A 86 -5.27 2.17 -6.58
N ASN A 87 -5.60 2.32 -5.30
CA ASN A 87 -6.74 1.67 -4.66
C ASN A 87 -6.74 0.12 -4.75
N GLU A 88 -5.60 -0.53 -4.56
CA GLU A 88 -5.38 -1.94 -4.91
C GLU A 88 -6.31 -2.94 -4.22
N TYR A 89 -6.77 -2.67 -2.99
CA TYR A 89 -7.71 -3.56 -2.32
C TYR A 89 -9.13 -3.43 -2.90
N SER A 90 -9.53 -2.21 -3.29
CA SER A 90 -10.75 -2.01 -4.06
C SER A 90 -10.65 -2.70 -5.41
N THR A 91 -9.54 -2.53 -6.12
CA THR A 91 -9.29 -3.18 -7.42
C THR A 91 -9.36 -4.70 -7.30
N TYR A 92 -8.83 -5.27 -6.22
CA TYR A 92 -8.94 -6.71 -5.93
C TYR A 92 -10.39 -7.16 -5.79
N ILE A 93 -11.20 -6.47 -4.98
CA ILE A 93 -12.63 -6.79 -4.80
C ILE A 93 -13.37 -6.65 -6.13
N THR A 94 -13.11 -5.58 -6.86
CA THR A 94 -13.71 -5.33 -8.17
C THR A 94 -13.38 -6.45 -9.16
N CYS A 95 -12.11 -6.83 -9.30
CA CYS A 95 -11.72 -7.92 -10.20
C CYS A 95 -12.33 -9.26 -9.75
N SER A 96 -12.37 -9.52 -8.44
CA SER A 96 -13.02 -10.69 -7.84
C SER A 96 -14.48 -10.82 -8.29
N ALA A 97 -15.23 -9.72 -8.30
CA ALA A 97 -16.62 -9.69 -8.76
C ALA A 97 -16.72 -9.87 -10.29
N LEU A 98 -15.87 -9.16 -11.04
CA LEU A 98 -15.88 -9.18 -12.51
C LEU A 98 -15.55 -10.56 -13.09
N THR A 99 -14.76 -11.36 -12.39
CA THR A 99 -14.33 -12.68 -12.87
C THR A 99 -14.92 -13.86 -12.11
N GLY A 100 -15.86 -13.61 -11.19
CA GLY A 100 -16.64 -14.65 -10.51
C GLY A 100 -15.92 -15.34 -9.36
N HIS A 101 -14.79 -14.83 -8.87
CA HIS A 101 -14.09 -15.36 -7.70
C HIS A 101 -14.78 -14.92 -6.40
N MET A 102 -15.93 -15.53 -6.09
CA MET A 102 -16.82 -15.07 -5.01
C MET A 102 -16.51 -15.66 -3.62
N ASP A 103 -15.43 -16.44 -3.50
CA ASP A 103 -15.02 -17.03 -2.22
C ASP A 103 -14.76 -15.94 -1.17
N ASN A 104 -15.43 -16.09 -0.02
CA ASN A 104 -15.37 -15.15 1.11
C ASN A 104 -15.65 -13.68 0.72
N PHE A 105 -16.42 -13.44 -0.35
CA PHE A 105 -16.61 -12.10 -0.92
C PHE A 105 -17.21 -11.11 0.08
N LYS A 106 -18.17 -11.55 0.90
CA LYS A 106 -18.73 -10.75 2.00
C LYS A 106 -17.65 -10.26 2.96
N GLU A 107 -16.71 -11.12 3.35
CA GLU A 107 -15.62 -10.74 4.27
C GLU A 107 -14.58 -9.85 3.60
N LYS A 108 -14.31 -10.05 2.30
CA LYS A 108 -13.47 -9.13 1.51
C LYS A 108 -14.07 -7.72 1.51
N ILE A 109 -15.36 -7.58 1.21
CA ILE A 109 -16.07 -6.29 1.25
C ILE A 109 -16.03 -5.69 2.66
N LYS A 110 -16.32 -6.50 3.70
CA LYS A 110 -16.28 -6.05 5.10
C LYS A 110 -14.91 -5.50 5.47
N LYS A 111 -13.83 -6.19 5.11
CA LYS A 111 -12.44 -5.71 5.31
C LYS A 111 -12.22 -4.39 4.58
N GLY A 112 -12.74 -4.23 3.36
CA GLY A 112 -12.64 -2.99 2.61
C GLY A 112 -13.24 -1.78 3.33
N TYR A 113 -14.43 -1.95 3.91
CA TYR A 113 -15.03 -0.91 4.74
C TYR A 113 -14.26 -0.67 6.04
N LEU A 114 -13.92 -1.72 6.79
CA LEU A 114 -13.27 -1.60 8.10
C LEU A 114 -11.84 -1.05 8.03
N LYS A 115 -11.09 -1.36 6.97
CA LYS A 115 -9.67 -0.98 6.85
C LYS A 115 -9.45 0.23 5.96
N PHE A 116 -10.27 0.44 4.94
CA PHE A 116 -10.04 1.47 3.92
C PHE A 116 -11.21 2.43 3.76
N GLY A 117 -12.27 2.21 4.54
CA GLY A 117 -13.43 3.08 4.64
C GLY A 117 -14.45 2.90 3.53
N GLY A 118 -14.25 1.96 2.61
CA GLY A 118 -15.17 1.67 1.52
C GLY A 118 -14.47 1.04 0.31
N ILE A 119 -15.26 0.74 -0.72
CA ILE A 119 -14.78 0.20 -2.00
C ILE A 119 -14.92 1.31 -3.03
N GLY A 120 -13.80 1.72 -3.61
CA GLY A 120 -13.74 2.76 -4.64
C GLY A 120 -12.51 2.58 -5.51
N PHE A 121 -12.69 2.72 -6.82
CA PHE A 121 -11.68 2.44 -7.84
C PHE A 121 -11.72 3.52 -8.93
N ASN A 122 -10.64 3.60 -9.71
CA ASN A 122 -10.53 4.50 -10.85
C ASN A 122 -10.44 3.65 -12.12
N HIS A 123 -11.43 3.75 -13.01
CA HIS A 123 -11.44 2.99 -14.26
C HIS A 123 -12.23 3.73 -15.35
N PRO A 124 -11.88 3.64 -16.65
CA PRO A 124 -12.65 4.29 -17.72
C PRO A 124 -14.11 3.82 -17.80
N LYS A 125 -14.35 2.56 -17.40
CA LYS A 125 -15.69 1.94 -17.33
C LYS A 125 -16.33 2.00 -15.93
N ASN A 126 -16.06 3.08 -15.19
CA ASN A 126 -16.42 3.19 -13.77
C ASN A 126 -17.88 2.83 -13.48
N ASP A 127 -18.82 3.37 -14.24
CA ASP A 127 -20.26 3.20 -14.00
C ASP A 127 -20.68 1.73 -14.11
N SER A 128 -20.31 1.05 -15.21
CA SER A 128 -20.64 -0.36 -15.41
C SER A 128 -20.01 -1.29 -14.37
N ILE A 129 -18.78 -0.98 -13.94
CA ILE A 129 -18.12 -1.77 -12.90
C ILE A 129 -18.78 -1.51 -11.54
N TYR A 130 -19.18 -0.27 -11.28
CA TYR A 130 -19.85 0.10 -10.04
C TYR A 130 -21.17 -0.66 -9.88
N GLU A 131 -21.96 -0.79 -10.95
CA GLU A 131 -23.20 -1.57 -10.94
C GLU A 131 -22.95 -3.03 -10.54
N ILE A 132 -21.92 -3.67 -11.11
CA ILE A 132 -21.56 -5.05 -10.79
C ILE A 132 -21.15 -5.20 -9.33
N VAL A 133 -20.26 -4.32 -8.84
CA VAL A 133 -19.80 -4.36 -7.44
C VAL A 133 -20.95 -4.06 -6.47
N TYR A 134 -21.82 -3.11 -6.82
CA TYR A 134 -22.98 -2.74 -6.01
C TYR A 134 -24.01 -3.86 -5.93
N ALA A 135 -24.34 -4.50 -7.06
CA ALA A 135 -25.29 -5.61 -7.13
C ALA A 135 -24.83 -6.82 -6.30
N ASN A 136 -23.51 -7.01 -6.16
CA ASN A 136 -22.92 -8.11 -5.38
C ASN A 136 -22.59 -7.72 -3.92
N ASN A 137 -22.90 -6.49 -3.49
CA ASN A 137 -22.57 -6.03 -2.14
C ASN A 137 -23.63 -6.51 -1.13
N PRO A 138 -23.28 -7.37 -0.16
CA PRO A 138 -24.26 -8.00 0.73
C PRO A 138 -24.70 -7.10 1.89
N PHE A 139 -24.12 -5.90 2.03
CA PHE A 139 -24.39 -5.02 3.16
C PHE A 139 -25.45 -3.96 2.82
N THR A 140 -26.39 -3.77 3.74
CA THR A 140 -27.37 -2.68 3.67
C THR A 140 -26.68 -1.31 3.80
N LYS A 141 -27.42 -0.24 3.54
CA LYS A 141 -26.92 1.13 3.71
C LYS A 141 -26.52 1.39 5.16
N GLU A 142 -27.31 0.90 6.11
CA GLU A 142 -27.11 1.07 7.55
C GLU A 142 -25.87 0.29 8.02
N GLU A 143 -25.69 -0.95 7.56
CA GLU A 143 -24.49 -1.74 7.87
C GLU A 143 -23.22 -1.08 7.32
N LYS A 144 -23.28 -0.57 6.08
CA LYS A 144 -22.17 0.19 5.48
C LYS A 144 -21.83 1.43 6.31
N GLN A 145 -22.82 2.14 6.82
CA GLN A 145 -22.62 3.29 7.69
C GLN A 145 -21.95 2.89 9.02
N GLN A 146 -22.37 1.79 9.65
CA GLN A 146 -21.76 1.28 10.88
C GLN A 146 -20.29 0.87 10.66
N LEU A 147 -20.00 0.13 9.58
CA LEU A 147 -18.63 -0.25 9.23
C LEU A 147 -17.77 0.99 8.96
N ARG A 148 -18.33 2.03 8.32
CA ARG A 148 -17.63 3.30 8.11
C ARG A 148 -17.33 4.00 9.44
N GLN A 149 -18.25 4.03 10.39
CA GLN A 149 -18.00 4.64 11.70
C GLN A 149 -16.89 3.89 12.46
N ALA A 150 -16.88 2.56 12.40
CA ALA A 150 -15.79 1.76 12.97
C ALA A 150 -14.43 2.12 12.34
N TYR A 151 -14.37 2.24 11.01
CA TYR A 151 -13.16 2.72 10.33
C TYR A 151 -12.72 4.12 10.79
N LEU A 152 -13.65 5.06 10.96
CA LEU A 152 -13.30 6.42 11.40
C LEU A 152 -12.80 6.47 12.85
N SER A 153 -13.30 5.59 13.72
CA SER A 153 -12.91 5.55 15.14
C SER A 153 -11.47 5.11 15.38
N GLN A 154 -10.78 4.55 14.38
CA GLN A 154 -9.42 4.02 14.54
C GLN A 154 -8.33 5.11 14.51
N PHE A 155 -8.68 6.33 14.10
CA PHE A 155 -7.70 7.41 13.87
C PHE A 155 -7.55 8.35 15.07
N ASP A 156 -6.34 8.86 15.29
CA ASP A 156 -6.09 9.89 16.31
C ASP A 156 -6.61 11.25 15.81
N SER A 157 -7.86 11.56 16.18
CA SER A 157 -8.53 12.79 15.77
C SER A 157 -7.86 14.06 16.30
N VAL A 158 -7.18 13.98 17.45
CA VAL A 158 -6.47 15.12 18.05
C VAL A 158 -5.22 15.41 17.22
N LEU A 159 -4.40 14.40 16.97
CA LEU A 159 -3.21 14.52 16.13
C LEU A 159 -3.57 14.99 14.71
N ARG A 160 -4.63 14.43 14.12
CA ARG A 160 -5.12 14.86 12.81
C ARG A 160 -5.44 16.36 12.80
N LYS A 161 -6.22 16.85 13.77
CA LYS A 161 -6.56 18.28 13.89
C LYS A 161 -5.32 19.15 14.08
N THR A 162 -4.33 18.69 14.85
CA THR A 162 -3.05 19.38 15.00
C THR A 162 -2.31 19.50 13.66
N ILE A 163 -2.17 18.41 12.91
CA ILE A 163 -1.47 18.43 11.60
C ILE A 163 -2.26 19.26 10.57
N LEU A 164 -3.59 19.21 10.61
CA LEU A 164 -4.42 20.07 9.77
C LEU A 164 -4.17 21.55 10.06
N LYS A 165 -4.11 21.95 11.34
CA LYS A 165 -3.78 23.33 11.71
C LYS A 165 -2.38 23.73 11.24
N MET A 166 -1.38 22.86 11.42
CA MET A 166 -0.03 23.10 10.90
C MET A 166 -0.04 23.29 9.38
N SER A 167 -0.83 22.48 8.65
CA SER A 167 -0.95 22.58 7.19
C SER A 167 -1.60 23.90 6.77
N ILE A 168 -2.63 24.35 7.48
CA ILE A 168 -3.26 25.66 7.23
C ILE A 168 -2.25 26.78 7.44
N ASP A 169 -1.53 26.78 8.57
CA ASP A 169 -0.56 27.82 8.92
C ASP A 169 0.61 27.87 7.93
N ASP A 170 1.08 26.70 7.49
CA ASP A 170 2.12 26.59 6.46
C ASP A 170 1.66 27.19 5.12
N GLN A 171 0.43 26.92 4.71
CA GLN A 171 -0.10 27.44 3.44
C GLN A 171 -0.42 28.94 3.51
N GLU A 172 -0.86 29.46 4.66
CA GLU A 172 -1.18 30.88 4.83
C GLU A 172 0.04 31.79 4.60
N VAL A 173 1.22 31.41 5.12
CA VAL A 173 2.45 32.21 4.97
C VAL A 173 3.12 32.04 3.61
N ARG A 174 2.64 31.11 2.77
CA ARG A 174 3.18 30.82 1.43
C ARG A 174 2.33 31.42 0.31
N ARG A 175 1.39 32.31 0.63
CA ARG A 175 0.61 33.08 -0.34
C ARG A 175 1.42 34.29 -0.82
N TYR A 176 1.22 34.67 -2.08
CA TYR A 176 1.86 35.86 -2.65
C TYR A 176 1.14 37.14 -2.21
N PRO A 177 1.86 38.24 -1.90
CA PRO A 177 3.32 38.38 -1.86
C PRO A 177 3.95 37.63 -0.68
N LEU A 178 5.11 37.00 -0.91
CA LEU A 178 5.77 36.15 0.09
C LEU A 178 6.38 36.98 1.23
N ASP A 179 5.98 36.68 2.47
CA ASP A 179 6.61 37.21 3.69
C ASP A 179 7.61 36.18 4.24
N THR A 180 8.87 36.34 3.88
CA THR A 180 9.92 35.38 4.24
C THR A 180 10.17 35.29 5.74
N ASN A 181 9.87 36.35 6.51
CA ASN A 181 10.06 36.35 7.96
C ASN A 181 8.95 35.55 8.65
N LYS A 182 7.70 35.73 8.22
CA LYS A 182 6.58 34.88 8.67
C LYS A 182 6.80 33.42 8.31
N MET A 183 7.26 33.14 7.09
CA MET A 183 7.59 31.78 6.66
C MET A 183 8.63 31.12 7.57
N LYS A 184 9.77 31.80 7.83
CA LYS A 184 10.81 31.29 8.74
C LYS A 184 10.29 31.03 10.16
N THR A 185 9.41 31.90 10.65
CA THR A 185 8.81 31.78 11.98
C THR A 185 7.92 30.54 12.06
N VAL A 186 7.05 30.33 11.07
CA VAL A 186 6.17 29.16 10.98
C VAL A 186 6.99 27.88 10.80
N ASP A 187 8.00 27.89 9.93
CA ASP A 187 8.87 26.74 9.67
C ASP A 187 9.62 26.32 10.94
N SER A 188 10.19 27.27 11.68
CA SER A 188 10.87 27.00 12.96
C SER A 188 9.94 26.39 14.01
N ARG A 189 8.70 26.87 14.09
CA ARG A 189 7.67 26.31 14.98
C ARG A 189 7.30 24.89 14.56
N HIS A 190 7.02 24.68 13.27
CA HIS A 190 6.65 23.36 12.74
C HIS A 190 7.77 22.34 12.90
N LYS A 191 9.03 22.75 12.74
CA LYS A 191 10.20 21.89 12.99
C LYS A 191 10.18 21.26 14.37
N LYS A 192 9.88 22.05 15.42
CA LYS A 192 9.76 21.54 16.80
C LYS A 192 8.60 20.57 16.93
N MET A 193 7.42 20.94 16.40
CA MET A 193 6.24 20.10 16.43
C MET A 193 6.44 18.77 15.69
N ILE A 194 7.12 18.77 14.55
CA ILE A 194 7.47 17.56 13.79
C ILE A 194 8.33 16.63 14.65
N VAL A 195 9.34 17.17 15.35
CA VAL A 195 10.20 16.37 16.25
C VAL A 195 9.36 15.74 17.36
N ASP A 196 8.46 16.50 17.98
CA ASP A 196 7.60 16.00 19.05
C ASP A 196 6.62 14.94 18.55
N ILE A 197 6.03 15.15 17.37
CA ILE A 197 5.15 14.18 16.72
C ILE A 197 5.93 12.89 16.43
N PHE A 198 7.14 12.97 15.87
CA PHE A 198 7.96 11.80 15.60
C PHE A 198 8.34 11.05 16.87
N LYS A 199 8.67 11.78 17.94
CA LYS A 199 9.01 11.18 19.23
C LYS A 199 7.81 10.43 19.84
N LYS A 200 6.61 10.99 19.73
CA LYS A 200 5.40 10.43 20.36
C LYS A 200 4.72 9.35 19.51
N TYR A 201 4.64 9.54 18.19
CA TYR A 201 3.81 8.75 17.29
C TYR A 201 4.61 8.03 16.19
N GLY A 202 5.90 8.32 16.04
CA GLY A 202 6.62 8.01 14.80
C GLY A 202 6.12 8.88 13.64
N TYR A 203 6.25 8.38 12.41
CA TYR A 203 5.72 9.09 11.24
C TYR A 203 4.19 8.95 11.18
N PRO A 204 3.42 10.05 11.22
CA PRO A 204 1.96 10.01 11.25
C PRO A 204 1.41 9.76 9.84
N ASN A 205 1.49 8.51 9.38
CA ASN A 205 0.96 8.09 8.09
C ASN A 205 -0.58 8.02 8.09
N TYR A 206 -1.15 7.71 6.93
CA TYR A 206 -2.59 7.57 6.74
C TYR A 206 -3.26 6.52 7.64
N GLN A 207 -2.52 5.56 8.22
CA GLN A 207 -3.06 4.58 9.16
C GLN A 207 -3.32 5.21 10.54
N VAL A 208 -2.56 6.25 10.90
CA VAL A 208 -2.70 6.97 12.18
C VAL A 208 -3.70 8.12 12.08
N ILE A 209 -3.61 8.90 11.00
CA ILE A 209 -4.36 10.15 10.86
C ILE A 209 -5.44 10.13 9.79
N GLY A 210 -5.57 9.03 9.03
CA GLY A 210 -6.51 8.90 7.90
C GLY A 210 -5.99 9.52 6.60
N LYS A 211 -6.38 8.94 5.46
CA LYS A 211 -6.07 9.46 4.11
C LYS A 211 -6.91 10.69 3.74
N MET A 212 -6.56 11.36 2.64
CA MET A 212 -7.38 12.42 2.05
C MET A 212 -8.83 11.94 1.83
N GLY A 213 -9.81 12.80 2.15
CA GLY A 213 -11.24 12.48 2.02
C GLY A 213 -11.79 11.54 3.11
N THR A 214 -10.97 11.06 4.05
CA THR A 214 -11.46 10.18 5.14
C THR A 214 -12.56 10.83 5.98
N PHE A 215 -12.52 12.12 6.26
CA PHE A 215 -13.56 12.76 7.07
C PHE A 215 -14.39 13.78 6.28
N GLY A 216 -14.33 13.75 4.95
CA GLY A 216 -14.95 14.79 4.10
C GLY A 216 -14.36 16.20 4.30
N ASP A 217 -13.26 16.29 5.05
CA ASP A 217 -12.55 17.51 5.42
C ASP A 217 -11.37 17.77 4.46
N LYS A 218 -10.68 18.89 4.69
CA LYS A 218 -9.48 19.24 3.94
C LYS A 218 -8.43 18.12 4.04
N PRO A 219 -7.66 17.85 2.96
CA PRO A 219 -6.57 16.88 3.01
C PRO A 219 -5.58 17.20 4.12
N VAL A 220 -5.15 16.16 4.82
CA VAL A 220 -4.08 16.22 5.83
C VAL A 220 -2.93 15.38 5.29
N GLN A 221 -1.87 16.05 4.83
CA GLN A 221 -0.68 15.40 4.28
C GLN A 221 0.54 15.82 5.08
N PHE A 222 0.97 14.98 6.02
CA PHE A 222 2.12 15.28 6.87
C PHE A 222 3.42 15.46 6.07
N MET A 223 3.55 14.77 4.95
CA MET A 223 4.67 14.88 4.01
C MET A 223 4.94 16.33 3.57
N ILE A 224 3.90 17.15 3.37
CA ILE A 224 4.03 18.56 2.97
C ILE A 224 4.81 19.36 4.04
N LEU A 225 4.48 19.14 5.31
CA LEU A 225 5.15 19.81 6.44
C LEU A 225 6.63 19.44 6.50
N MET A 226 6.95 18.16 6.24
CA MET A 226 8.34 17.67 6.17
C MET A 226 9.09 18.27 5.00
N MET A 227 8.49 18.31 3.81
CA MET A 227 9.16 18.70 2.58
C MET A 227 9.50 20.21 2.51
N HIS A 228 8.81 21.02 3.31
CA HIS A 228 9.06 22.46 3.47
C HIS A 228 10.16 22.79 4.48
N GLN A 229 10.64 21.82 5.27
CA GLN A 229 11.75 22.05 6.18
C GLN A 229 13.07 22.26 5.43
N GLU A 230 14.07 22.81 6.10
CA GLU A 230 15.42 23.04 5.56
C GLU A 230 16.16 21.73 5.21
N TYR A 231 17.14 21.81 4.30
CA TYR A 231 17.97 20.68 3.85
C TYR A 231 18.46 19.76 4.96
N ASN A 232 19.16 20.32 5.96
CA ASN A 232 19.81 19.53 7.00
C ASN A 232 18.80 18.77 7.88
N PHE A 233 17.63 19.38 8.10
CA PHE A 233 16.55 18.73 8.85
C PHE A 233 15.99 17.55 8.06
N LYS A 234 15.58 17.76 6.80
CA LYS A 234 15.05 16.68 5.94
C LYS A 234 16.06 15.53 5.79
N LYS A 235 17.33 15.87 5.51
CA LYS A 235 18.42 14.91 5.31
C LYS A 235 18.61 13.96 6.49
N ARG A 236 18.46 14.47 7.73
CA ARG A 236 18.59 13.67 8.96
C ARG A 236 17.60 12.51 9.00
N TYR A 237 16.38 12.70 8.48
CA TYR A 237 15.31 11.71 8.56
C TYR A 237 15.26 10.76 7.37
N LEU A 238 15.97 11.01 6.26
CA LEU A 238 15.85 10.19 5.05
C LEU A 238 16.10 8.69 5.28
N LYS A 239 17.06 8.34 6.15
CA LYS A 239 17.35 6.94 6.48
C LYS A 239 16.19 6.25 7.20
N ASP A 240 15.54 6.95 8.11
CA ASP A 240 14.42 6.39 8.88
C ASP A 240 13.13 6.39 8.06
N LEU A 241 12.90 7.40 7.21
CA LEU A 241 11.81 7.40 6.23
C LEU A 241 11.94 6.24 5.23
N TYR A 242 13.17 5.95 4.76
CA TYR A 242 13.41 4.78 3.92
C TYR A 242 13.05 3.47 4.65
N LYS A 243 13.43 3.33 5.92
CA LYS A 243 13.03 2.18 6.74
C LYS A 243 11.52 2.09 6.91
N LEU A 244 10.80 3.20 7.06
CA LEU A 244 9.35 3.18 7.16
C LEU A 244 8.71 2.73 5.84
N MET A 245 9.25 3.18 4.72
CA MET A 245 8.79 2.79 3.39
C MET A 245 8.96 1.29 3.13
N ILE A 246 10.14 0.72 3.41
CA ILE A 246 10.35 -0.73 3.21
C ILE A 246 9.40 -1.59 4.06
N HIS A 247 8.85 -1.06 5.15
CA HIS A 247 7.93 -1.78 6.04
C HIS A 247 6.45 -1.41 5.81
N GLY A 248 6.10 -0.75 4.71
CA GLY A 248 4.70 -0.41 4.41
C GLY A 248 4.12 0.71 5.28
N LYS A 249 4.97 1.50 5.95
CA LYS A 249 4.55 2.59 6.86
C LYS A 249 4.69 3.98 6.24
N LEU A 250 5.26 4.08 5.04
CA LEU A 250 5.37 5.29 4.23
C LEU A 250 5.25 4.87 2.77
N SER A 251 4.51 5.61 1.94
CA SER A 251 4.45 5.27 0.51
C SER A 251 5.78 5.61 -0.18
N PRO A 252 6.16 4.88 -1.25
CA PRO A 252 7.32 5.24 -2.07
C PRO A 252 7.23 6.66 -2.63
N GLU A 253 6.01 7.12 -2.94
CA GLU A 253 5.75 8.47 -3.45
C GLU A 253 6.06 9.55 -2.42
N GLU A 254 5.56 9.42 -1.19
CA GLU A 254 5.88 10.37 -0.11
C GLU A 254 7.38 10.41 0.18
N TYR A 255 8.02 9.24 0.25
CA TYR A 255 9.47 9.15 0.43
C TYR A 255 10.23 9.88 -0.71
N ALA A 256 9.86 9.58 -1.96
CA ALA A 256 10.50 10.14 -3.14
C ALA A 256 10.33 11.66 -3.23
N ILE A 257 9.15 12.20 -2.90
CA ILE A 257 8.91 13.65 -2.85
C ILE A 257 9.81 14.31 -1.81
N ILE A 258 9.93 13.74 -0.59
CA ILE A 258 10.80 14.29 0.45
C ILE A 258 12.27 14.26 0.02
N VAL A 259 12.72 13.17 -0.61
CA VAL A 259 14.08 13.05 -1.16
C VAL A 259 14.32 14.11 -2.24
N ASP A 260 13.43 14.23 -3.22
CA ASP A 260 13.57 15.20 -4.29
C ASP A 260 13.54 16.64 -3.77
N ARG A 261 12.64 16.99 -2.83
CA ARG A 261 12.64 18.30 -2.16
C ARG A 261 13.90 18.56 -1.36
N THR A 262 14.56 17.52 -0.86
CA THR A 262 15.84 17.65 -0.16
C THR A 262 16.95 18.03 -1.14
N TYR A 263 17.01 17.39 -2.31
CA TYR A 263 18.08 17.65 -3.28
C TYR A 263 17.78 18.78 -4.27
N LEU A 264 16.55 19.29 -4.27
CA LEU A 264 16.15 20.42 -5.10
C LEU A 264 16.95 21.69 -4.83
N GLU A 265 17.34 21.94 -3.57
CA GLU A 265 18.24 23.05 -3.18
C GLU A 265 19.62 22.98 -3.87
N LYS A 266 19.94 21.82 -4.46
CA LYS A 266 21.15 21.55 -5.24
C LYS A 266 20.86 21.36 -6.73
N ASN A 267 19.70 21.81 -7.22
CA ASN A 267 19.21 21.67 -8.60
C ASN A 267 19.19 20.22 -9.12
N LYS A 268 18.88 19.25 -8.24
CA LYS A 268 18.82 17.82 -8.55
C LYS A 268 17.50 17.21 -8.07
N SER A 269 16.99 16.26 -8.84
CA SER A 269 15.90 15.36 -8.46
C SER A 269 16.38 13.92 -8.67
N VAL A 270 16.14 13.05 -7.70
CA VAL A 270 16.58 11.65 -7.71
C VAL A 270 15.54 10.77 -8.39
N TYR A 271 14.27 11.00 -8.07
CA TYR A 271 13.18 10.14 -8.53
C TYR A 271 12.27 10.79 -9.56
N GLY A 272 12.41 12.09 -9.84
CA GLY A 272 11.57 12.79 -10.81
C GLY A 272 10.20 13.22 -10.28
N MET A 273 9.99 13.23 -8.97
CA MET A 273 8.70 13.61 -8.38
C MET A 273 8.41 15.11 -8.51
N ILE A 274 9.43 15.92 -8.79
CA ILE A 274 9.31 17.38 -8.91
C ILE A 274 9.80 17.83 -10.28
N GLN A 275 8.91 18.52 -11.00
CA GLN A 275 9.19 19.06 -12.32
C GLN A 275 9.52 20.55 -12.22
N GLN A 276 10.76 20.91 -12.53
CA GLN A 276 11.18 22.30 -12.70
C GLN A 276 12.17 22.39 -13.86
N LYS A 277 12.12 23.47 -14.65
CA LYS A 277 12.93 23.64 -15.88
C LYS A 277 14.43 23.46 -15.66
N GLN A 278 14.94 23.78 -14.47
CA GLN A 278 16.37 23.78 -14.16
C GLN A 278 16.85 22.51 -13.44
N VAL A 279 15.96 21.56 -13.16
CA VAL A 279 16.28 20.34 -12.40
C VAL A 279 16.90 19.29 -13.32
N LYS A 280 18.06 18.78 -12.93
CA LYS A 280 18.71 17.65 -13.61
C LYS A 280 18.19 16.32 -13.06
N TYR A 281 17.80 15.42 -13.97
CA TYR A 281 17.38 14.06 -13.66
C TYR A 281 18.49 13.05 -13.93
N PRO A 282 18.59 11.96 -13.16
CA PRO A 282 19.53 10.88 -13.46
C PRO A 282 19.09 10.10 -14.70
N GLU A 283 20.05 9.68 -15.52
CA GLU A 283 19.79 8.89 -16.74
C GLU A 283 19.08 7.57 -16.45
N ASN A 284 19.40 6.95 -15.31
CA ASN A 284 18.85 5.67 -14.85
C ASN A 284 17.66 5.83 -13.88
N MET A 285 16.91 6.93 -13.96
CA MET A 285 15.83 7.25 -13.02
C MET A 285 14.84 6.10 -12.79
N ASN A 286 14.39 5.39 -13.83
CA ASN A 286 13.46 4.27 -13.65
C ASN A 286 14.05 3.12 -12.83
N LYS A 287 15.36 2.89 -12.90
CA LYS A 287 16.05 1.92 -12.04
C LYS A 287 16.00 2.37 -10.58
N LEU A 288 16.31 3.64 -10.31
CA LEU A 288 16.24 4.22 -8.95
C LEU A 288 14.82 4.18 -8.39
N ARG A 289 13.81 4.52 -9.20
CA ARG A 289 12.39 4.45 -8.81
C ARG A 289 12.01 3.02 -8.43
N LYS A 290 12.41 2.03 -9.23
CA LYS A 290 12.17 0.61 -8.94
C LYS A 290 12.83 0.15 -7.63
N GLU A 291 14.03 0.64 -7.30
CA GLU A 291 14.75 0.29 -6.05
C GLU A 291 14.00 0.69 -4.78
N ILE A 292 13.12 1.69 -4.84
CA ILE A 292 12.28 2.11 -3.71
C ILE A 292 10.83 1.64 -3.83
N GLY A 293 10.52 0.84 -4.85
CA GLY A 293 9.17 0.34 -5.09
C GLY A 293 8.26 1.34 -5.80
N LEU A 294 8.76 2.45 -6.31
CA LEU A 294 7.99 3.43 -7.08
C LEU A 294 7.77 2.94 -8.52
N ASN A 295 6.65 3.31 -9.14
CA ASN A 295 6.36 3.01 -10.54
C ASN A 295 7.33 3.70 -11.52
N ALA A 296 7.28 3.33 -12.80
CA ALA A 296 8.07 4.03 -13.82
C ALA A 296 7.68 5.51 -13.93
N PHE A 297 8.62 6.38 -14.29
CA PHE A 297 8.42 7.84 -14.31
C PHE A 297 7.22 8.33 -15.13
N ARG A 298 6.88 7.62 -16.22
CA ARG A 298 5.74 7.98 -17.10
C ARG A 298 4.45 7.22 -16.78
N TYR A 299 4.42 6.44 -15.69
CA TYR A 299 3.26 5.63 -15.34
C TYR A 299 2.01 6.48 -15.11
N GLU A 300 2.09 7.50 -14.24
CA GLU A 300 0.93 8.36 -13.95
C GLU A 300 0.44 9.08 -15.21
N GLN A 301 1.35 9.56 -16.05
CA GLN A 301 0.97 10.17 -17.33
C GLN A 301 0.26 9.18 -18.26
N TRP A 302 0.69 7.92 -18.29
CA TRP A 302 0.02 6.87 -19.06
C TRP A 302 -1.36 6.56 -18.48
N LYS A 303 -1.46 6.40 -17.16
CA LYS A 303 -2.71 6.14 -16.44
C LYS A 303 -3.73 7.27 -16.65
N ASP A 304 -3.31 8.52 -16.52
CA ASP A 304 -4.16 9.70 -16.75
C ASP A 304 -4.71 9.75 -18.17
N ARG A 305 -3.94 9.32 -19.18
CA ARG A 305 -4.42 9.27 -20.57
C ARG A 305 -5.49 8.20 -20.78
N ILE A 306 -5.42 7.10 -20.04
CA ILE A 306 -6.44 6.05 -20.06
C ILE A 306 -7.69 6.52 -19.33
N LEU A 307 -7.53 7.07 -18.13
CA LEU A 307 -8.65 7.51 -17.29
C LEU A 307 -9.36 8.74 -17.85
N PHE A 308 -8.64 9.65 -18.49
CA PHE A 308 -9.18 10.93 -18.95
C PHE A 308 -8.77 11.28 -20.39
N PRO A 309 -9.13 10.46 -21.39
CA PRO A 309 -8.67 10.62 -22.76
C PRO A 309 -9.05 11.98 -23.38
N GLU A 310 -10.18 12.56 -22.97
CA GLU A 310 -10.68 13.82 -23.51
C GLU A 310 -9.79 15.04 -23.20
N PHE A 311 -9.11 15.07 -22.04
CA PHE A 311 -8.16 16.15 -21.75
C PHE A 311 -6.91 16.10 -22.62
N TYR A 312 -6.56 14.91 -23.12
CA TYR A 312 -5.35 14.70 -23.92
C TYR A 312 -5.61 14.81 -25.43
N LYS A 313 -6.84 14.58 -25.90
CA LYS A 313 -7.23 14.84 -27.29
C LYS A 313 -7.14 16.33 -27.65
N LYS A 314 -7.50 17.23 -26.72
CA LYS A 314 -7.54 18.69 -26.94
C LYS A 314 -6.18 19.41 -26.93
N LYS A 315 -5.09 18.72 -26.58
CA LYS A 315 -3.72 19.29 -26.55
C LYS A 315 -2.91 19.06 -27.83
N LYS A 316 -3.51 18.51 -28.88
CA LYS A 316 -2.98 18.59 -30.26
C LYS A 316 -3.55 19.85 -30.94
N LEU A 317 -3.02 21.02 -30.59
CA LEU A 317 -3.13 22.26 -31.37
C LEU A 317 -1.76 22.91 -31.40
#